data_AF-A0A2D8KTH8-F1
#
_entry.id   AF-A0A2D8KTH8-F1
#
_cell.length_a   1.000
_cell.length_b   1.000
_cell.length_c   1.000
_cell.angle_alpha   90.00
_cell.angle_beta   90.00
_cell.angle_gamma   90.00
#
_symmetry.space_group_name_H-M   'P 1'
#
loop_
_entity.id
_entity.type
_entity.pdbx_description
1 polymer ?
#
loop_
_entity_poly.entity_id
_entity_poly.type
_entity_poly.pdbx_seq_one_letter_code
_entity_poly.pdbx_strand_id
1 'polypeptide(L)'
;MKNILLVFLFLCLVSCTKEDASEGFWINAKVLEMRSGCNSWKIQDLDRTDTSNDFGIFSEYNLPEQYKIEGLELRLKIRQAHQDEYIICTAIDINYPLRVITEVREK
;
A
#
# COMPACT_ATOMS: atom_id res chain seq x y z
N MET A 1 -14.05 -6.80 -49.17
CA MET A 1 -13.15 -6.40 -48.06
C MET A 1 -13.91 -5.49 -47.11
N LYS A 2 -14.80 -6.05 -46.29
CA LYS A 2 -15.66 -5.31 -45.35
C LYS A 2 -16.11 -6.31 -44.30
N ASN A 3 -15.17 -6.80 -43.50
CA ASN A 3 -15.43 -7.69 -42.35
C ASN A 3 -14.18 -7.89 -41.46
N ILE A 4 -13.18 -6.99 -41.53
CA ILE A 4 -11.96 -7.08 -40.69
C ILE A 4 -12.03 -6.14 -39.47
N LEU A 5 -12.97 -5.20 -39.44
CA LEU A 5 -13.06 -4.21 -38.36
C LEU A 5 -13.65 -4.75 -37.05
N LEU A 6 -14.36 -5.89 -37.09
CA LEU A 6 -15.14 -6.39 -35.96
C LEU A 6 -14.33 -7.27 -34.98
N VAL A 7 -13.15 -7.74 -35.40
CA VAL A 7 -12.30 -8.62 -34.58
C VAL A 7 -11.46 -7.83 -33.57
N PHE A 8 -11.12 -6.58 -33.86
CA PHE A 8 -10.31 -5.74 -32.96
C PHE A 8 -11.07 -5.25 -31.73
N LEU A 9 -12.41 -5.23 -31.76
CA LEU A 9 -13.22 -4.75 -30.63
C LEU A 9 -13.30 -5.75 -29.47
N PHE A 10 -13.00 -7.03 -29.70
CA PHE A 10 -13.10 -8.08 -28.68
C PHE A 10 -11.88 -8.18 -27.77
N LEU A 11 -10.74 -7.62 -28.16
CA LEU A 11 -9.50 -7.65 -27.36
C LEU A 11 -9.48 -6.61 -26.23
N CYS A 12 -10.44 -5.68 -26.19
CA CYS A 12 -10.55 -4.68 -25.12
C CYS A 12 -11.38 -5.16 -23.90
N LEU A 13 -11.94 -6.38 -23.96
CA LEU A 13 -12.81 -6.94 -22.91
C LEU A 13 -12.13 -8.04 -22.08
N VAL A 14 -10.81 -8.25 -22.21
CA VAL A 14 -10.06 -9.06 -21.25
C VAL A 14 -9.97 -8.27 -19.95
N SER A 15 -11.07 -8.42 -19.21
CA SER A 15 -11.39 -7.86 -17.93
C SER A 15 -10.16 -7.86 -17.02
N CYS A 16 -9.81 -6.68 -16.51
CA CYS A 16 -9.01 -6.56 -15.30
C CYS A 16 -9.84 -7.22 -14.19
N THR A 17 -9.54 -8.47 -13.88
CA THR A 17 -10.12 -9.13 -12.70
C THR A 17 -9.73 -8.28 -11.52
N LYS A 18 -10.70 -7.65 -10.85
CA LYS A 18 -10.47 -7.05 -9.54
C LYS A 18 -9.88 -8.16 -8.67
N GLU A 19 -8.60 -8.04 -8.35
CA GLU A 19 -8.00 -8.88 -7.31
C GLU A 19 -8.79 -8.60 -6.04
N ASP A 20 -9.47 -9.63 -5.54
CA ASP A 20 -10.19 -9.56 -4.28
C ASP A 20 -9.23 -9.05 -3.20
N ALA A 21 -9.71 -8.08 -2.40
CA ALA A 21 -8.94 -7.51 -1.31
C ALA A 21 -8.45 -8.66 -0.41
N SER A 22 -7.12 -8.85 -0.32
CA SER A 22 -6.56 -9.84 0.59
C SER A 22 -7.10 -9.58 2.00
N GLU A 23 -7.62 -10.60 2.68
CA GLU A 23 -7.91 -10.53 4.12
C GLU A 23 -6.62 -10.05 4.81
N GLY A 24 -6.61 -8.81 5.30
CA GLY A 24 -5.39 -8.17 5.78
C GLY A 24 -4.67 -8.99 6.86
N PHE A 25 -3.36 -8.85 6.95
CA PHE A 25 -2.51 -9.59 7.88
C PHE A 25 -1.94 -8.68 8.97
N TRP A 26 -1.64 -9.27 10.13
CA TRP A 26 -1.08 -8.54 11.27
C TRP A 26 0.45 -8.51 11.22
N ILE A 27 1.03 -7.37 11.54
CA ILE A 27 2.48 -7.17 11.70
C ILE A 27 2.80 -6.38 12.98
N ASN A 28 3.98 -6.61 13.54
CA ASN A 28 4.65 -5.65 14.42
C ASN A 28 5.28 -4.56 13.55
N ALA A 29 5.03 -3.31 13.91
CA ALA A 29 5.44 -2.18 13.10
C ALA A 29 6.04 -1.06 13.93
N LYS A 30 6.92 -0.28 13.31
CA LYS A 30 7.46 0.95 13.88
C LYS A 30 7.13 2.14 12.99
N VAL A 31 6.56 3.18 13.58
CA VAL A 31 6.34 4.47 12.92
C VAL A 31 7.71 5.15 12.76
N LEU A 32 8.05 5.53 11.53
CA LEU A 32 9.29 6.23 11.23
C LEU A 32 9.00 7.73 11.13
N GLU A 33 9.09 8.31 9.94
CA GLU A 33 8.94 9.74 9.70
C GLU A 33 7.72 10.04 8.81
N MET A 34 7.20 11.26 8.94
CA MET A 34 6.25 11.80 7.97
C MET A 34 6.97 12.14 6.66
N ARG A 35 6.41 11.75 5.52
CA ARG A 35 6.91 12.22 4.22
C ARG A 35 6.42 13.64 3.94
N SER A 36 7.35 14.53 3.60
CA SER A 36 7.02 15.87 3.11
C SER A 36 6.20 15.79 1.82
N GLY A 37 5.10 16.55 1.74
CA GLY A 37 4.35 16.77 0.50
C GLY A 37 3.02 16.01 0.39
N CYS A 38 2.78 14.98 1.20
CA CYS A 38 1.67 14.04 0.95
C CYS A 38 0.94 13.48 2.18
N ASN A 39 1.20 14.01 3.38
CA ASN A 39 0.57 13.57 4.64
C ASN A 39 0.63 12.04 4.89
N SER A 40 1.57 11.35 4.27
CA SER A 40 1.80 9.91 4.41
C SER A 40 2.96 9.64 5.35
N TRP A 41 2.90 8.59 6.15
CA TRP A 41 4.04 8.18 6.99
C TRP A 41 4.74 6.95 6.45
N LYS A 42 6.02 6.84 6.78
CA LYS A 42 6.80 5.62 6.58
C LYS A 42 6.62 4.72 7.81
N ILE A 43 6.32 3.46 7.54
CA ILE A 43 6.20 2.43 8.57
C ILE A 43 7.15 1.30 8.24
N GLN A 44 7.84 0.79 9.24
CA GLN A 44 8.71 -0.39 9.11
C GLN A 44 7.98 -1.63 9.63
N ASP A 45 7.93 -2.69 8.83
CA ASP A 45 7.57 -4.04 9.27
C ASP A 45 8.74 -4.68 10.04
N LEU A 46 8.54 -4.90 11.33
CA LEU A 46 9.53 -5.49 12.24
C LEU A 46 9.53 -7.02 12.21
N ASP A 47 8.49 -7.65 11.67
CA ASP A 47 8.42 -9.11 11.55
C ASP A 47 9.16 -9.61 10.30
N ARG A 48 9.49 -8.71 9.36
CA ARG A 48 10.20 -9.06 8.14
C ARG A 48 11.67 -9.38 8.42
N THR A 49 12.07 -10.61 8.08
CA THR A 49 13.45 -11.10 8.26
C THR A 49 14.32 -11.00 7.00
N ASP A 50 13.74 -10.58 5.87
CA ASP A 50 14.39 -10.61 4.57
C ASP A 50 15.42 -9.48 4.43
N THR A 51 16.59 -9.79 3.89
CA THR A 51 17.69 -8.84 3.66
C THR A 51 17.55 -8.00 2.37
N SER A 52 16.36 -7.96 1.77
CA SER A 52 16.09 -7.12 0.59
C SER A 52 16.27 -5.64 0.92
N ASN A 53 16.74 -4.86 -0.05
CA ASN A 53 17.05 -3.41 0.09
C ASN A 53 15.89 -2.54 0.59
N ASP A 54 14.66 -3.07 0.59
CA ASP A 54 13.45 -2.32 0.96
C ASP A 54 13.18 -2.31 2.48
N PHE A 55 13.99 -3.05 3.29
CA PHE A 55 13.95 -3.09 4.77
C PHE A 55 12.56 -3.29 5.41
N GLY A 56 11.59 -3.81 4.68
CA GLY A 56 10.20 -3.92 5.14
C GLY A 56 9.48 -2.57 5.30
N ILE A 57 9.99 -1.51 4.68
CA ILE A 57 9.40 -0.17 4.77
C ILE A 57 8.27 -0.05 3.76
N PHE A 58 7.13 0.46 4.22
CA PHE A 58 5.98 0.78 3.39
C PHE A 58 5.46 2.19 3.71
N SER A 59 4.74 2.76 2.75
CA SER A 59 4.03 4.03 2.97
C SER A 59 2.57 3.75 3.37
N GLU A 60 2.02 4.64 4.18
CA GLU A 60 0.62 4.62 4.59
C GLU A 60 0.06 6.06 4.60
N TYR A 61 -1.26 6.23 4.51
CA TYR A 61 -1.92 7.55 4.56
C TYR A 61 -3.07 7.65 5.58
N ASN A 62 -3.40 6.56 6.28
CA ASN A 62 -4.62 6.42 7.06
C ASN A 62 -4.38 5.95 8.51
N LEU A 63 -3.15 6.02 9.00
CA LEU A 63 -2.82 5.83 10.41
C LEU A 63 -3.59 6.89 11.23
N PRO A 64 -4.30 6.51 12.29
CA PRO A 64 -4.98 7.47 13.15
C PRO A 64 -4.01 8.46 13.80
N GLU A 65 -4.43 9.72 13.99
CA GLU A 65 -3.54 10.82 14.39
C GLU A 65 -2.84 10.58 15.73
N GLN A 66 -3.53 9.92 16.68
CA GLN A 66 -2.95 9.58 17.98
C GLN A 66 -1.75 8.63 17.90
N TYR A 67 -1.57 7.96 16.76
CA TYR A 67 -0.50 6.98 16.53
C TYR A 67 0.60 7.51 15.61
N LYS A 68 0.49 8.74 15.11
CA LYS A 68 1.49 9.41 14.26
C LYS A 68 2.63 10.01 15.08
N ILE A 69 3.35 9.15 15.79
CA ILE A 69 4.46 9.52 16.66
C ILE A 69 5.70 8.76 16.18
N GLU A 70 6.72 9.49 15.76
CA GLU A 70 7.99 8.89 15.32
C GLU A 70 8.58 7.99 16.42
N GLY A 71 8.95 6.78 16.02
CA GLY A 71 9.50 5.75 16.89
C GLY A 71 8.47 4.87 17.60
N LEU A 72 7.17 5.19 17.51
CA LEU A 72 6.12 4.41 18.16
C LEU A 72 6.02 3.00 17.56
N GLU A 73 6.05 1.99 18.43
CA GLU A 73 5.81 0.60 18.05
C GLU A 73 4.35 0.22 18.24
N LEU A 74 3.76 -0.40 17.22
CA LEU A 74 2.36 -0.78 17.18
C LEU A 74 2.22 -2.18 16.60
N ARG A 75 1.07 -2.79 16.82
CA ARG A 75 0.64 -3.96 16.06
C ARG A 75 -0.44 -3.52 15.08
N LEU A 76 -0.17 -3.68 13.78
CA LEU A 76 -1.03 -3.16 12.71
C LEU A 76 -1.60 -4.32 11.90
N LYS A 77 -2.89 -4.23 11.56
CA LYS A 77 -3.49 -5.09 10.53
C LYS A 77 -3.49 -4.34 9.22
N ILE A 78 -2.77 -4.85 8.23
CA ILE A 78 -2.57 -4.18 6.95
C ILE A 78 -3.07 -5.02 5.78
N ARG A 79 -3.46 -4.34 4.71
CA ARG A 79 -3.71 -4.96 3.39
C ARG A 79 -2.98 -4.20 2.30
N GLN A 80 -2.90 -4.79 1.11
CA GLN A 80 -2.48 -4.05 -0.07
C GLN A 80 -3.49 -2.94 -0.41
N ALA A 81 -3.00 -1.81 -0.88
CA ALA A 81 -3.84 -0.75 -1.42
C ALA A 81 -4.42 -1.15 -2.79
N HIS A 82 -5.68 -0.82 -3.03
CA HIS A 82 -6.31 -0.95 -4.33
C HIS A 82 -5.81 0.14 -5.29
N GLN A 83 -5.92 -0.10 -6.60
CA GLN A 83 -5.44 0.84 -7.62
C GLN A 83 -6.02 2.26 -7.47
N ASP A 84 -7.27 2.38 -7.03
CA ASP A 84 -7.96 3.65 -6.78
C ASP A 84 -7.56 4.34 -5.47
N GLU A 85 -6.85 3.64 -4.58
CA GLU A 85 -6.30 4.17 -3.33
C GLU A 85 -4.85 4.68 -3.49
N TYR A 86 -4.22 4.42 -4.64
CA TYR A 86 -2.92 5.01 -4.95
C TYR A 86 -3.09 6.51 -5.15
N ILE A 87 -2.69 7.25 -4.13
CA ILE A 87 -2.60 8.71 -4.18
C ILE A 87 -1.46 9.11 -5.13
N ILE A 88 -1.64 10.22 -5.85
CA ILE A 88 -0.66 10.78 -6.83
C ILE A 88 0.78 10.83 -6.26
N CYS A 89 0.87 10.99 -4.95
CA CYS A 89 2.09 10.98 -4.15
C CYS A 89 2.95 9.71 -4.24
N THR A 90 2.34 8.54 -4.38
CA THR A 90 3.08 7.26 -4.53
C THR A 90 3.63 7.06 -5.94
N ALA A 91 3.65 8.10 -6.78
CA ALA A 91 4.26 8.08 -8.10
C ALA A 91 5.48 9.01 -8.23
N ILE A 92 5.79 9.83 -7.21
CA ILE A 92 6.71 10.99 -7.33
C ILE A 92 8.08 10.77 -6.66
N ASP A 93 8.26 9.74 -5.82
CA ASP A 93 9.50 9.51 -5.04
C ASP A 93 9.83 8.00 -4.94
N ILE A 94 10.86 7.59 -4.18
CA ILE A 94 11.16 6.17 -3.88
C ILE A 94 9.86 5.50 -3.42
N ASN A 95 9.34 4.66 -4.32
CA ASN A 95 8.05 4.00 -4.21
C ASN A 95 8.15 2.81 -3.26
N TYR A 96 8.20 3.11 -1.96
CA TYR A 96 7.80 2.10 -0.99
C TYR A 96 6.37 1.66 -1.29
N PRO A 97 6.05 0.36 -1.16
CA PRO A 97 4.69 -0.12 -1.41
C PRO A 97 3.70 0.63 -0.52
N LEU A 98 2.51 0.94 -1.05
CA LEU A 98 1.41 1.48 -0.27
C LEU A 98 0.70 0.33 0.45
N ARG A 99 0.44 0.52 1.75
CA ARG A 99 -0.40 -0.38 2.55
C ARG A 99 -1.47 0.43 3.26
N VAL A 100 -2.63 -0.20 3.42
CA VAL A 100 -3.77 0.39 4.12
C VAL A 100 -3.89 -0.26 5.48
N ILE A 101 -3.97 0.57 6.52
CA ILE A 101 -4.19 0.11 7.89
C ILE A 101 -5.68 -0.11 8.08
N THR A 102 -6.04 -1.29 8.55
CA THR A 102 -7.44 -1.68 8.81
C THR A 102 -7.75 -1.74 10.29
N GLU A 103 -6.76 -2.07 11.12
CA GLU A 103 -6.88 -2.10 12.58
C GLU A 103 -5.53 -1.75 13.23
N VAL A 104 -5.57 -1.15 14.42
CA VAL A 104 -4.40 -0.80 15.24
C VAL A 104 -4.56 -1.40 16.63
N ARG A 105 -3.48 -1.96 17.19
CA ARG A 105 -3.37 -2.34 18.59
C ARG A 105 -2.08 -1.79 19.17
N GLU A 106 -2.19 -1.22 20.36
CA GLU A 106 -1.04 -0.84 21.17
C GLU A 106 -0.33 -2.11 21.65
N LYS A 107 1.00 -2.00 21.81
CA LYS A 107 1.85 -3.10 22.25
C LYS A 107 1.85 -3.22 23.78
#